data_AF-A0A1H6B240-F1
#
_entry.id   AF-A0A1H6B240-F1
#
_cell.length_a   1.000
_cell.length_b   1.000
_cell.length_c   1.000
_cell.angle_alpha   90.00
_cell.angle_beta   90.00
_cell.angle_gamma   90.00
#
_symmetry.space_group_name_H-M   'P 1'
#
loop_
_entity.id
_entity.type
_entity.pdbx_description
1 polymer ?
#
loop_
_entity_poly.entity_id
_entity_poly.type
_entity_poly.pdbx_seq_one_letter_code
_entity_poly.pdbx_strand_id
1 'polypeptide(L)' 'MENRKQFIQTLTRIQIISSIVWAVLLIVSYFVLGESNKEISLFLICGFFIEFLLISSSKNNIKKLEEKTA' A
#
# COMPACT_ATOMS: atom_id res chain seq x y z
N MET A 1 -22.65 11.62 -3.78
CA MET A 1 -21.51 11.51 -2.83
C MET A 1 -21.25 10.07 -2.36
N GLU A 2 -22.23 9.16 -2.48
CA GLU A 2 -22.15 7.76 -2.02
C GLU A 2 -21.05 6.92 -2.71
N ASN A 3 -20.92 7.04 -4.03
CA ASN A 3 -19.91 6.30 -4.81
C ASN A 3 -18.46 6.61 -4.37
N ARG A 4 -18.16 7.84 -3.92
CA ARG A 4 -16.80 8.22 -3.49
C ARG A 4 -16.44 7.67 -2.10
N LYS A 5 -17.41 7.61 -1.18
CA LYS A 5 -17.22 7.00 0.15
C LYS A 5 -16.97 5.49 0.05
N GLN A 6 -17.73 4.81 -0.79
CA GLN A 6 -17.48 3.39 -1.11
C GLN A 6 -16.10 3.19 -1.74
N PHE A 7 -15.67 4.09 -2.63
CA PHE A 7 -14.35 4.01 -3.26
C PHE A 7 -13.20 4.16 -2.25
N ILE A 8 -13.28 5.12 -1.31
CA ILE A 8 -12.29 5.28 -0.23
C ILE A 8 -12.23 4.02 0.66
N GLN A 9 -13.38 3.42 0.94
CA GLN A 9 -13.47 2.20 1.74
C GLN A 9 -12.82 1.00 1.01
N THR A 10 -13.08 0.84 -0.28
CA THR A 10 -12.43 -0.17 -1.14
C THR A 10 -10.93 0.05 -1.19
N LEU A 11 -10.47 1.29 -1.37
CA LEU A 11 -9.05 1.62 -1.42
C LEU A 11 -8.33 1.29 -0.11
N THR A 12 -9.01 1.51 1.03
CA THR A 12 -8.49 1.14 2.36
C THR A 12 -8.40 -0.39 2.52
N ARG A 13 -9.40 -1.15 2.04
CA ARG A 13 -9.33 -2.61 2.03
C ARG A 13 -8.18 -3.13 1.16
N ILE A 14 -8.00 -2.55 -0.03
CA ILE A 14 -6.89 -2.89 -0.93
C ILE A 14 -5.55 -2.60 -0.25
N GLN A 15 -5.39 -1.46 0.43
CA GLN A 15 -4.18 -1.11 1.16
C GLN A 15 -3.83 -2.14 2.25
N ILE A 16 -4.84 -2.62 3.00
CA ILE A 16 -4.64 -3.64 4.03
C ILE A 16 -4.22 -4.98 3.41
N ILE A 17 -4.92 -5.42 2.35
CA ILE A 17 -4.60 -6.68 1.66
C ILE A 17 -3.19 -6.61 1.06
N SER A 18 -2.85 -5.51 0.38
CA SER A 18 -1.51 -5.25 -0.15
C SER A 18 -0.45 -5.33 0.95
N SER A 19 -0.68 -4.69 2.10
CA SER A 19 0.28 -4.74 3.22
C SER A 19 0.49 -6.15 3.75
N ILE A 20 -0.54 -6.99 3.78
CA ILE A 20 -0.42 -8.41 4.18
C ILE A 20 0.40 -9.18 3.15
N VAL A 21 0.15 -8.97 1.86
CA VAL A 21 0.91 -9.61 0.77
C VAL A 21 2.40 -9.25 0.83
N TRP A 22 2.73 -7.97 0.99
CA TRP A 22 4.11 -7.50 1.13
C TRP A 22 4.79 -8.07 2.37
N ALA A 23 4.08 -8.18 3.50
CA ALA A 23 4.63 -8.79 4.72
C ALA A 23 4.96 -10.28 4.52
N VAL A 24 4.07 -11.04 3.89
CA VAL A 24 4.31 -12.45 3.56
C VAL A 24 5.50 -12.56 2.60
N LEU A 25 5.58 -11.71 1.57
CA LEU A 25 6.68 -11.72 0.61
C LEU A 25 8.03 -11.42 1.27
N LEU A 26 8.08 -10.48 2.21
CA LEU A 26 9.29 -10.18 2.99
C LEU A 26 9.73 -11.35 3.88
N ILE A 27 8.78 -12.02 4.54
CA ILE A 27 9.08 -13.18 5.37
C ILE A 27 9.61 -14.33 4.51
N VAL A 28 8.94 -14.63 3.39
CA VAL A 28 9.38 -15.68 2.47
C VAL A 28 10.74 -15.34 1.86
N SER A 29 10.93 -14.08 1.42
CA SER A 29 12.22 -13.61 0.91
C SER A 29 13.31 -13.77 1.95
N TYR A 30 13.06 -13.42 3.21
CA TYR A 30 14.05 -13.60 4.28
C TYR A 30 14.43 -15.08 4.48
N PHE A 31 13.46 -15.99 4.47
CA PHE A 31 13.69 -17.42 4.62
C PHE A 31 14.40 -18.07 3.41
N VAL A 32 14.07 -17.64 2.19
CA VAL A 32 14.57 -18.26 0.95
C VAL A 32 15.94 -17.68 0.53
N LEU A 33 16.12 -16.37 0.64
CA LEU A 33 17.30 -15.69 0.11
C LEU A 33 18.47 -15.62 1.09
N GLY A 34 18.23 -15.90 2.37
CA GLY A 34 19.25 -15.85 3.43
C GLY A 34 19.87 -14.47 3.63
N GLU A 35 20.88 -14.38 4.50
CA GLU A 35 21.48 -13.11 4.92
C GLU A 35 22.28 -12.38 3.80
N SER A 36 22.61 -13.09 2.72
CA SER A 36 23.46 -12.58 1.64
C SER A 36 22.76 -11.59 0.70
N ASN A 37 21.43 -11.55 0.70
CA ASN A 37 20.63 -10.75 -0.23
C ASN A 37 19.82 -9.64 0.46
N LYS A 38 20.43 -8.96 1.44
CA LYS A 38 19.79 -7.84 2.18
C LYS A 38 19.29 -6.72 1.27
N GLU A 39 19.95 -6.51 0.13
CA GLU A 39 19.57 -5.51 -0.88
C GLU A 39 18.18 -5.78 -1.48
N ILE A 40 17.82 -7.06 -1.65
CA ILE A 40 16.53 -7.47 -2.20
C ILE A 40 15.41 -7.19 -1.19
N SER A 41 15.66 -7.44 0.10
CA SER A 41 14.72 -7.07 1.17
C SER A 41 14.50 -5.56 1.25
N LEU A 42 15.56 -4.77 1.06
CA LEU A 42 15.43 -3.30 0.97
C LEU A 42 14.60 -2.88 -0.25
N PHE A 43 14.83 -3.49 -1.41
CA PHE A 43 14.05 -3.21 -2.62
C PHE A 43 12.56 -3.56 -2.43
N LEU A 44 12.26 -4.69 -1.77
CA LEU A 44 10.90 -5.11 -1.43
C LEU A 44 10.22 -4.12 -0.46
N ILE A 45 10.92 -3.67 0.58
CA ILE A 45 10.41 -2.65 1.52
C ILE A 45 10.14 -1.34 0.79
N CYS A 46 11.04 -0.91 -0.10
CA CYS A 46 10.85 0.28 -0.92
C CYS A 46 9.64 0.14 -1.85
N GLY A 47 9.45 -1.02 -2.48
CA GLY A 47 8.29 -1.33 -3.31
C GLY A 47 6.98 -1.22 -2.53
N PHE A 48 6.93 -1.81 -1.34
CA PHE A 48 5.80 -1.67 -0.42
C PHE A 48 5.52 -0.19 -0.09
N PHE A 49 6.56 0.57 0.26
CA PHE A 49 6.41 1.98 0.64
C PHE A 49 5.86 2.83 -0.51
N ILE A 50 6.36 2.63 -1.73
CA ILE A 50 5.90 3.36 -2.91
C ILE A 50 4.42 3.04 -3.19
N GLU A 51 4.04 1.76 -3.15
CA GLU A 51 2.65 1.34 -3.35
C GLU A 51 1.72 1.89 -2.26
N PHE A 52 2.15 1.81 -0.99
CA PHE A 52 1.42 2.36 0.15
C PHE A 52 1.22 3.88 0.02
N LEU A 53 2.27 4.61 -0.36
CA LEU A 53 2.20 6.05 -0.56
C LEU A 53 1.29 6.42 -1.74
N LEU A 54 1.32 5.68 -2.84
CA LEU A 54 0.44 5.88 -4.00
C LEU A 54 -1.03 5.72 -3.62
N ILE A 55 -1.37 4.64 -2.92
CA ILE A 55 -2.73 4.36 -2.45
C ILE A 55 -3.19 5.40 -1.42
N SER A 56 -2.32 5.76 -0.48
CA SER A 56 -2.61 6.78 0.53
C SER A 56 -2.79 8.17 -0.10
N SER A 57 -1.97 8.53 -1.08
CA SER A 57 -2.08 9.77 -1.85
C SER A 57 -3.36 9.83 -2.65
N SER A 58 -3.73 8.74 -3.33
CA SER A 58 -5.00 8.61 -4.06
C SER A 58 -6.19 8.82 -3.11
N LYS A 59 -6.19 8.17 -1.94
CA LYS A 59 -7.20 8.36 -0.89
C LYS A 59 -7.31 9.82 -0.44
N ASN A 60 -6.17 10.47 -0.21
CA ASN A 60 -6.10 11.85 0.24
C ASN A 60 -6.61 12.85 -0.83
N ASN A 61 -6.29 12.62 -2.11
CA ASN A 61 -6.78 13.45 -3.21
C ASN A 61 -8.29 13.36 -3.35
N ILE A 62 -8.88 12.17 -3.22
CA ILE A 62 -10.33 11.99 -3.26
C ILE A 62 -11.00 12.72 -2.09
N LYS A 63 -10.40 12.65 -0.89
CA LYS A 63 -10.89 13.37 0.30
C LYS A 63 -10.83 14.90 0.11
N LYS A 64 -9.73 15.43 -0.41
CA LYS A 64 -9.60 16.87 -0.75
C LYS A 64 -10.63 17.34 -1.77
N LEU A 65 -11.01 16.48 -2.71
CA LEU A 65 -12.03 16.77 -3.71
C LEU A 65 -13.44 16.84 -3.09
N GLU A 66 -13.67 16.13 -1.98
CA GLU A 66 -14.91 16.22 -1.18
C GLU A 66 -15.01 17.57 -0.45
N GLU A 67 -13.92 18.02 0.19
CA GLU A 67 -13.86 19.30 0.91
C GLU A 67 -14.00 20.53 -0.01
N LYS A 68 -13.58 20.42 -1.27
CA LYS A 68 -13.62 21.53 -2.24
C LYS A 68 -14.97 21.66 -2.98
N THR A 69 -15.85 20.67 -2.87
CA THR A 69 -17.15 20.62 -3.56
C THR A 69 -18.35 20.68 -2.58
N ALA A 70 -18.07 20.86 -1.28
CA ALA A 70 -19.05 21.10 -0.22
C ALA A 70 -19.13 22.59 0.09
#